data_AF-A0A3D0C976-F1
#
_entry.id   AF-A0A3D0C976-F1
#
_cell.length_a   1.000
_cell.length_b   1.000
_cell.length_c   1.000
_cell.angle_alpha   90.00
_cell.angle_beta   90.00
_cell.angle_gamma   90.00
#
_symmetry.space_group_name_H-M   'P 1'
#
loop_
_entity.id
_entity.type
_entity.pdbx_description
1 polymer ?
#
loop_
_entity_poly.entity_id
_entity_poly.type
_entity_poly.pdbx_seq_one_letter_code
_entity_poly.pdbx_strand_id
1 'polypeptide(L)'
;MSTVKNSHSPSALEQIIEKFVFKHRALMMTIIVSCIALLTIQAVKVKPEASFTKMIPGSHSYVTNFLTYKKELADLGNVIRIVVENTHADDNKSDIFNEEFQQTLKQVTDEVFFIPGVSRDGLKSLWTPNVRWQEVTEEGFVGGAVIPDGYDGSPEMIERVK
;
A
#
# COMPACT_ATOMS: atom_id res chain seq x y z
N MET A 1 45.83 44.32 -28.64
CA MET A 1 45.86 42.99 -28.01
C MET A 1 46.57 43.14 -26.68
N SER A 2 45.83 43.42 -25.61
CA SER A 2 46.40 43.78 -24.31
C SER A 2 45.84 42.83 -23.25
N THR A 3 46.67 41.88 -22.84
CA THR A 3 46.38 40.92 -21.79
C THR A 3 46.32 41.64 -20.44
N VAL A 4 45.11 41.80 -19.90
CA VAL A 4 44.90 42.25 -18.51
C VAL A 4 45.28 41.10 -17.58
N LYS A 5 46.49 41.17 -17.01
CA LYS A 5 46.97 40.25 -15.99
C LYS A 5 46.43 40.71 -14.63
N ASN A 6 45.23 40.25 -14.26
CA ASN A 6 44.71 40.42 -12.90
C ASN A 6 45.46 39.48 -11.96
N SER A 7 46.58 39.93 -11.41
CA SER A 7 47.23 39.26 -10.29
C SER A 7 46.50 39.62 -8.99
N HIS A 8 45.47 38.82 -8.64
CA HIS A 8 44.92 38.85 -7.29
C HIS A 8 46.03 38.45 -6.30
N SER A 9 46.55 39.41 -5.53
CA SER A 9 47.40 39.10 -4.39
C SER A 9 46.54 38.50 -3.29
N PRO A 10 46.90 37.32 -2.74
CA PRO A 10 46.07 36.66 -1.75
C PRO A 10 46.00 37.50 -0.47
N SER A 11 44.80 37.62 0.08
CA SER A 11 44.54 38.33 1.34
C SER A 11 45.38 37.73 2.47
N ALA A 12 45.73 38.52 3.49
CA ALA A 12 46.54 38.04 4.62
C ALA A 12 45.91 36.80 5.30
N LEU A 13 44.58 36.74 5.33
CA LEU A 13 43.82 35.62 5.88
C LEU A 13 43.97 34.34 5.02
N GLU A 14 43.95 34.48 3.69
CA GLU A 14 44.17 33.38 2.75
C GLU A 14 45.57 32.79 2.91
N GLN A 15 46.59 33.64 3.02
CA GLN A 15 47.97 33.18 3.21
C GLN A 15 48.19 32.46 4.57
N ILE A 16 47.48 32.87 5.62
CA ILE A 16 47.52 32.22 6.93
C ILE A 16 46.87 30.84 6.86
N ILE A 17 45.69 30.73 6.25
CA ILE A 17 44.98 29.46 6.06
C ILE A 17 45.81 28.53 5.17
N GLU A 18 46.32 29.03 4.05
CA GLU A 18 47.16 28.28 3.12
C GLU A 18 48.37 27.67 3.84
N LYS A 19 49.13 28.49 4.57
CA LYS A 19 50.29 28.03 5.34
C LYS A 19 49.89 27.01 6.40
N PHE A 20 48.75 27.18 7.08
CA PHE A 20 48.30 26.23 8.09
C PHE A 20 47.93 24.87 7.49
N VAL A 21 47.16 24.88 6.40
CA VAL A 21 46.69 23.69 5.68
C VAL A 21 47.85 22.93 5.05
N PHE A 22 48.75 23.61 4.35
CA PHE A 22 49.90 22.96 3.70
C PHE A 22 50.96 22.49 4.69
N LYS A 23 51.17 23.22 5.79
CA LYS A 23 52.09 22.78 6.87
C LYS A 23 51.60 21.51 7.57
N HIS A 24 50.28 21.38 7.79
CA HIS A 24 49.69 20.22 8.45
C HIS A 24 48.92 19.33 7.46
N ARG A 25 49.41 19.24 6.22
CA ARG A 25 48.75 18.53 5.12
C ARG A 25 48.34 17.09 5.46
N ALA A 26 49.17 16.37 6.22
CA ALA A 26 48.87 15.01 6.65
C ALA A 26 47.66 14.96 7.60
N LEU A 27 47.63 15.85 8.60
CA LEU A 27 46.52 15.98 9.55
C LEU A 27 45.22 16.37 8.83
N MET A 28 45.29 17.32 7.89
CA MET A 28 44.12 17.74 7.11
C MET A 28 43.58 16.59 6.25
N MET A 29 44.46 15.84 5.57
CA MET A 29 44.06 14.67 4.78
C MET A 29 43.41 13.59 5.66
N THR A 30 43.95 13.32 6.85
CA THR A 30 43.35 12.37 7.79
C THR A 30 41.95 12.81 8.22
N ILE A 31 41.73 14.10 8.50
CA ILE A 31 40.41 14.62 8.87
C ILE A 31 39.42 14.44 7.72
N ILE A 32 39.80 14.81 6.49
CA ILE A 32 38.94 14.68 5.32
C ILE A 32 38.57 13.22 5.07
N VAL A 33 39.55 12.31 5.09
CA VAL A 33 39.31 10.88 4.91
C VAL A 33 38.39 10.33 6.01
N SER A 34 38.59 10.76 7.26
CA SER A 34 37.74 10.36 8.39
C SER A 34 36.30 10.84 8.19
N CYS A 35 36.10 12.10 7.79
CA CYS A 35 34.77 12.63 7.48
C CYS A 35 34.10 11.87 6.33
N ILE A 36 34.83 11.58 5.25
CA ILE A 36 34.32 10.78 4.14
C ILE A 36 33.91 9.39 4.63
N ALA A 37 34.76 8.70 5.39
CA ALA A 37 34.44 7.37 5.93
C ALA A 37 33.18 7.38 6.81
N LEU A 38 33.06 8.38 7.71
CA LEU A 38 31.87 8.53 8.55
C LEU A 38 30.61 8.79 7.72
N LEU A 39 30.67 9.70 6.74
CA LEU A 39 29.54 9.99 5.86
C LEU A 39 29.18 8.80 4.99
N THR A 40 30.15 8.03 4.49
CA THR A 40 29.91 6.79 3.72
C THR A 40 29.21 5.74 4.58
N ILE A 41 29.65 5.53 5.83
CA ILE A 41 28.98 4.60 6.76
C ILE A 41 27.53 5.02 6.99
N GLN A 42 27.27 6.33 7.11
CA GLN A 42 25.90 6.84 7.28
C GLN A 42 25.07 6.73 5.99
N ALA A 43 25.68 6.99 4.83
CA ALA A 43 25.03 6.87 3.53
C ALA A 43 24.56 5.44 3.24
N VAL A 44 25.37 4.43 3.60
CA VAL A 44 25.00 3.01 3.46
C VAL A 44 23.81 2.62 4.35
N LYS A 45 23.57 3.35 5.45
CA LYS A 45 22.42 3.11 6.34
C LYS A 45 21.13 3.77 5.87
N VAL A 46 21.17 4.60 4.84
CA VAL A 46 19.97 5.26 4.29
C VAL A 46 19.07 4.19 3.68
N LYS A 47 17.92 3.95 4.31
CA LYS A 47 16.92 3.02 3.79
C LYS A 47 15.97 3.77 2.86
N PRO A 48 15.70 3.25 1.65
CA PRO A 48 14.66 3.82 0.81
C PRO A 48 13.31 3.67 1.52
N GLU A 49 12.55 4.77 1.59
CA GLU A 49 11.22 4.77 2.18
C GLU A 49 10.19 5.05 1.09
N ALA A 50 9.50 4.00 0.66
CA ALA A 50 8.44 4.07 -0.34
C ALA A 50 7.06 4.27 0.31
N SER A 51 6.94 5.27 1.18
CA SER A 51 5.65 5.60 1.79
C SER A 51 4.87 6.54 0.86
N PHE A 52 3.74 6.06 0.33
CA PHE A 52 2.81 6.90 -0.46
C PHE A 52 2.47 8.20 0.26
N THR A 53 2.30 8.17 1.58
CA THR A 53 1.99 9.37 2.38
C THR A 53 3.10 10.41 2.32
N LYS A 54 4.38 10.02 2.26
CA LYS A 54 5.52 10.95 2.18
C LYS A 54 5.75 11.50 0.78
N MET A 55 5.15 10.89 -0.25
CA MET A 55 5.19 11.38 -1.62
C MET A 55 4.13 12.47 -1.89
N ILE A 56 3.14 12.61 -1.00
CA ILE A 56 2.02 13.54 -1.17
C ILE A 56 2.34 14.87 -0.45
N PRO A 57 1.96 16.04 -1.01
CA PRO A 57 2.15 17.33 -0.36
C PRO A 57 1.38 17.43 0.97
N GLY A 58 2.09 17.37 2.10
CA GLY A 58 1.49 17.37 3.43
C GLY A 58 0.82 18.68 3.85
N SER A 59 1.06 19.79 3.13
CA SER A 59 0.51 21.11 3.46
C SER A 59 -0.92 21.33 2.97
N HIS A 60 -1.47 20.42 2.16
CA HIS A 60 -2.81 20.59 1.61
C HIS A 60 -3.89 20.23 2.65
N SER A 61 -4.98 20.99 2.70
CA SER A 61 -6.10 20.80 3.65
C SER A 61 -6.72 19.40 3.57
N TYR A 62 -7.00 18.89 2.35
CA TYR A 62 -7.48 17.52 2.15
C TYR A 62 -6.54 16.44 2.70
N VAL A 63 -5.22 16.61 2.55
CA VAL A 63 -4.24 15.62 3.04
C VAL A 63 -4.20 15.65 4.56
N THR A 64 -4.26 16.85 5.16
CA THR A 64 -4.36 17.01 6.62
C THR A 64 -5.64 16.36 7.16
N ASN A 65 -6.78 16.62 6.54
CA ASN A 65 -8.06 16.02 6.92
C ASN A 65 -8.04 14.49 6.80
N PHE A 66 -7.51 13.98 5.68
CA PHE A 66 -7.33 12.54 5.50
C PHE A 66 -6.45 11.93 6.60
N LEU A 67 -5.34 12.58 6.96
CA LEU A 67 -4.47 12.10 8.04
C LEU A 67 -5.16 12.13 9.41
N THR A 68 -5.97 13.15 9.69
CA THR A 68 -6.77 13.26 10.92
C THR A 68 -7.77 12.12 11.05
N TYR A 69 -8.52 11.83 9.98
CA TYR A 69 -9.58 10.81 9.98
C TYR A 69 -9.13 9.45 9.44
N LYS A 70 -7.83 9.25 9.21
CA LYS A 70 -7.28 8.03 8.57
C LYS A 70 -7.75 6.74 9.23
N LYS A 71 -7.85 6.73 10.55
CA LYS A 71 -8.29 5.57 11.33
C LYS A 71 -9.76 5.22 11.07
N GLU A 72 -10.60 6.23 10.90
CA GLU A 72 -12.03 6.05 10.60
C GLU A 72 -12.24 5.63 9.14
N LEU A 73 -11.31 5.99 8.26
CA LEU A 73 -11.31 5.62 6.84
C LEU A 73 -10.56 4.31 6.53
N ALA A 74 -10.09 3.59 7.55
CA ALA A 74 -9.20 2.43 7.37
C ALA A 74 -9.83 1.33 6.48
N ASP A 75 -11.15 1.16 6.55
CA ASP A 75 -11.90 0.18 5.75
C ASP A 75 -12.02 0.53 4.26
N LEU A 76 -11.65 1.75 3.86
CA LEU A 76 -11.83 2.23 2.48
C LEU A 76 -10.55 2.21 1.65
N GLY A 77 -9.37 2.21 2.29
CA GLY A 77 -8.12 2.56 1.61
C GLY A 77 -7.29 1.39 1.08
N ASN A 78 -7.33 0.22 1.75
CA ASN A 78 -6.48 -0.92 1.42
C ASN A 78 -7.31 -2.19 1.23
N VAL A 79 -8.05 -2.26 0.12
CA VAL A 79 -8.93 -3.38 -0.20
C VAL A 79 -8.25 -4.25 -1.26
N ILE A 80 -8.06 -5.53 -0.94
CA ILE A 80 -7.68 -6.55 -1.92
C ILE A 80 -8.97 -7.13 -2.50
N ARG A 81 -9.12 -7.08 -3.82
CA ARG A 81 -10.26 -7.69 -4.52
C ARG A 81 -9.80 -8.96 -5.21
N ILE A 82 -10.40 -10.08 -4.81
CA ILE A 82 -10.19 -11.39 -5.43
C ILE A 82 -11.40 -11.65 -6.32
N VAL A 83 -11.14 -11.95 -7.60
CA VAL A 83 -12.18 -12.27 -8.57
C VAL A 83 -12.01 -13.75 -8.93
N VAL A 84 -13.08 -14.52 -8.76
CA VAL A 84 -13.13 -15.93 -9.13
C VAL A 84 -14.02 -16.04 -10.37
N GLU A 85 -13.45 -16.55 -11.44
CA GLU A 85 -14.11 -16.71 -12.74
C GLU A 85 -14.44 -18.19 -12.99
N ASN A 86 -15.61 -18.44 -13.57
CA ASN A 86 -15.96 -19.77 -14.08
C ASN A 86 -15.44 -19.91 -15.53
N THR A 87 -14.37 -20.68 -15.72
CA THR A 87 -13.72 -20.87 -17.03
C THR A 87 -14.53 -21.72 -18.02
N HIS A 88 -15.61 -22.38 -17.57
CA HIS A 88 -16.48 -23.20 -18.41
C HIS A 88 -17.73 -22.44 -18.91
N ALA A 89 -17.78 -21.12 -18.73
CA ALA A 89 -18.91 -20.28 -19.08
C ALA A 89 -19.16 -20.10 -20.59
N ASP A 90 -18.19 -20.45 -21.45
CA ASP A 90 -18.33 -20.36 -22.92
C ASP A 90 -19.44 -21.28 -23.49
N ASP A 91 -19.85 -22.30 -22.73
CA ASP A 91 -20.88 -23.26 -23.15
C ASP A 91 -22.32 -22.78 -22.86
N ASN A 92 -22.63 -21.48 -22.86
CA ASN A 92 -24.00 -20.90 -22.77
C ASN A 92 -24.91 -21.43 -21.61
N LYS A 93 -24.35 -22.19 -20.66
CA LYS A 93 -25.06 -22.94 -19.62
C LYS A 93 -24.36 -22.97 -18.27
N SER A 94 -23.10 -22.56 -18.18
CA SER A 94 -22.35 -22.59 -16.92
C SER A 94 -22.36 -21.19 -16.29
N ASP A 95 -23.35 -20.96 -15.42
CA ASP A 95 -23.47 -19.74 -14.61
C ASP A 95 -22.78 -19.93 -13.25
N ILE A 96 -22.64 -18.87 -12.44
CA ILE A 96 -22.04 -18.92 -11.11
C ILE A 96 -22.87 -19.70 -10.08
N PHE A 97 -24.12 -20.04 -10.39
CA PHE A 97 -25.05 -20.70 -9.46
C PHE A 97 -24.87 -22.23 -9.40
N ASN A 98 -23.82 -22.81 -10.00
CA ASN A 98 -23.59 -24.24 -9.93
C ASN A 98 -22.88 -24.65 -8.62
N GLU A 99 -23.09 -25.90 -8.19
CA GLU A 99 -22.52 -26.44 -6.95
C GLU A 99 -20.99 -26.31 -6.91
N GLU A 100 -20.30 -26.70 -7.97
CA GLU A 100 -18.83 -26.71 -8.06
C GLU A 100 -18.24 -25.31 -7.87
N PHE A 101 -18.81 -24.31 -8.55
CA PHE A 101 -18.39 -22.92 -8.41
C PHE A 101 -18.66 -22.39 -7.01
N GLN A 102 -19.85 -22.66 -6.46
CA GLN A 102 -20.22 -22.21 -5.12
C GLN A 102 -19.32 -22.85 -4.05
N GLN A 103 -18.98 -24.13 -4.18
CA GLN A 103 -18.01 -24.80 -3.31
C GLN A 103 -16.62 -24.18 -3.44
N THR A 104 -16.16 -23.89 -4.66
CA THR A 104 -14.87 -23.25 -4.91
C THR A 104 -14.82 -21.85 -4.30
N LEU A 105 -15.85 -21.04 -4.51
CA LEU A 105 -15.95 -19.69 -3.94
C LEU A 105 -15.97 -19.73 -2.40
N LYS A 106 -16.66 -20.73 -1.82
CA LYS A 106 -16.65 -20.96 -0.37
C LYS A 106 -15.23 -21.28 0.11
N GLN A 107 -14.53 -22.21 -0.53
CA GLN A 107 -13.16 -22.58 -0.17
C GLN A 107 -12.21 -21.37 -0.25
N VAL A 108 -12.27 -20.60 -1.32
CA VAL A 108 -11.48 -19.36 -1.46
C VAL A 108 -11.80 -18.37 -0.32
N THR A 109 -13.07 -18.20 0.02
CA THR A 109 -13.51 -17.32 1.11
C THR A 109 -12.96 -17.79 2.46
N ASP A 110 -13.06 -19.10 2.73
CA ASP A 110 -12.59 -19.72 3.97
C ASP A 110 -11.06 -19.61 4.10
N GLU A 111 -10.32 -19.91 3.04
CA GLU A 111 -8.86 -19.78 3.02
C GLU A 111 -8.42 -18.35 3.31
N VAL A 112 -9.01 -17.36 2.62
CA VAL A 112 -8.71 -15.94 2.81
C VAL A 112 -9.00 -15.49 4.24
N PHE A 113 -10.07 -15.99 4.86
CA PHE A 113 -10.44 -15.68 6.24
C PHE A 113 -9.37 -16.09 7.27
N PHE A 114 -8.59 -17.14 6.97
CA PHE A 114 -7.53 -17.64 7.83
C PHE A 114 -6.14 -17.08 7.54
N ILE A 115 -5.96 -16.28 6.48
CA ILE A 115 -4.67 -15.65 6.18
C ILE A 115 -4.28 -14.66 7.31
N PRO A 116 -3.08 -14.79 7.91
CA PRO A 116 -2.61 -13.85 8.92
C PRO A 116 -2.53 -12.42 8.37
N GLY A 117 -3.14 -11.46 9.08
CA GLY A 117 -3.13 -10.04 8.71
C GLY A 117 -4.36 -9.57 7.93
N VAL A 118 -5.26 -10.47 7.53
CA VAL A 118 -6.57 -10.10 6.96
C VAL A 118 -7.53 -9.67 8.08
N SER A 119 -8.24 -8.56 7.87
CA SER A 119 -9.36 -8.15 8.72
C SER A 119 -10.56 -9.05 8.42
N ARG A 120 -10.93 -9.88 9.41
CA ARG A 120 -12.03 -10.85 9.31
C ARG A 120 -13.40 -10.19 9.29
N ASP A 121 -13.53 -9.08 10.01
CA ASP A 121 -14.70 -8.21 10.06
C ASP A 121 -14.94 -7.47 8.74
N GLY A 122 -13.86 -7.14 8.03
CA GLY A 122 -13.90 -6.47 6.73
C GLY A 122 -14.03 -7.40 5.52
N LEU A 123 -13.91 -8.72 5.69
CA LEU A 123 -14.03 -9.68 4.58
C LEU A 123 -15.47 -9.69 4.05
N LYS A 124 -15.61 -9.51 2.73
CA LYS A 124 -16.90 -9.51 2.03
C LYS A 124 -16.87 -10.53 0.89
N SER A 125 -17.75 -11.52 0.94
CA SER A 125 -17.98 -12.55 -0.07
C SER A 125 -19.45 -12.95 -0.05
N LEU A 126 -19.96 -13.58 -1.12
CA LEU A 126 -21.32 -14.15 -1.11
C LEU A 126 -21.54 -15.12 0.08
N TRP A 127 -20.46 -15.78 0.51
CA TRP A 127 -20.44 -16.75 1.59
C TRP A 127 -20.23 -16.14 2.99
N THR A 128 -20.07 -14.82 3.12
CA THR A 128 -19.94 -14.16 4.42
C THR A 128 -21.27 -13.59 4.91
N PRO A 129 -21.57 -13.64 6.23
CA PRO A 129 -22.88 -13.25 6.76
C PRO A 129 -23.19 -11.75 6.67
N ASN A 130 -22.18 -10.93 6.41
CA ASN A 130 -22.29 -9.48 6.21
C ASN A 130 -22.73 -9.10 4.78
N VAL A 131 -22.83 -10.05 3.84
CA VAL A 131 -23.41 -9.85 2.51
C VAL A 131 -24.85 -10.35 2.54
N ARG A 132 -25.78 -9.40 2.43
CA ARG A 132 -27.23 -9.64 2.55
C ARG A 132 -27.95 -9.02 1.36
N TRP A 133 -28.98 -9.70 0.89
CA TRP A 133 -29.92 -9.11 -0.04
C TRP A 133 -30.99 -8.33 0.73
N GLN A 134 -31.53 -7.31 0.09
CA GLN A 134 -32.61 -6.50 0.63
C GLN A 134 -33.56 -6.15 -0.49
N GLU A 135 -34.86 -6.32 -0.23
CA GLU A 135 -35.94 -5.99 -1.14
C GLU A 135 -36.90 -4.99 -0.46
N VAL A 136 -37.42 -4.08 -1.26
CA VAL A 136 -38.45 -3.12 -0.83
C VAL A 136 -39.80 -3.62 -1.33
N THR A 137 -40.67 -3.95 -0.39
CA THR A 137 -42.04 -4.43 -0.63
C THR A 137 -43.05 -3.40 -0.15
N GLU A 138 -44.32 -3.57 -0.53
CA GLU A 138 -45.42 -2.70 -0.07
C GLU A 138 -45.59 -2.72 1.46
N GLU A 139 -45.23 -3.84 2.10
CA GLU A 139 -45.32 -4.05 3.55
C GLU A 139 -44.06 -3.61 4.32
N GLY A 140 -42.99 -3.23 3.61
CA GLY A 140 -41.73 -2.76 4.19
C GLY A 140 -40.49 -3.41 3.58
N PHE A 141 -39.42 -3.52 4.37
CA PHE A 141 -38.14 -4.09 3.93
C PHE A 141 -38.04 -5.57 4.32
N VAL A 142 -37.75 -6.43 3.35
CA VAL A 142 -37.43 -7.84 3.56
C VAL A 142 -35.96 -8.05 3.21
N GLY A 143 -35.28 -8.95 3.93
CA GLY A 143 -33.89 -9.26 3.61
C GLY A 143 -33.36 -10.49 4.33
N GLY A 144 -32.25 -11.02 3.83
CA GLY A 144 -31.64 -12.25 4.31
C GLY A 144 -30.18 -12.37 3.92
N ALA A 145 -29.50 -13.39 4.42
CA ALA A 145 -28.20 -13.77 3.87
C ALA A 145 -28.36 -14.21 2.41
N VAL A 146 -27.37 -13.93 1.57
CA VAL A 146 -27.41 -14.35 0.16
C VAL A 146 -27.33 -15.87 0.04
N ILE A 147 -26.41 -16.50 0.76
CA ILE A 147 -26.40 -17.96 0.92
C ILE A 147 -27.22 -18.33 2.16
N PRO A 148 -28.28 -19.13 2.03
CA PRO A 148 -29.11 -19.53 3.17
C PRO A 148 -28.40 -20.54 4.09
N ASP A 149 -28.83 -20.57 5.35
CA ASP A 149 -28.36 -21.56 6.32
C ASP A 149 -28.67 -22.98 5.82
N GLY A 150 -27.69 -23.87 5.91
CA GLY A 150 -27.85 -25.27 5.48
C GLY A 150 -27.76 -25.49 3.97
N TYR A 151 -27.23 -24.53 3.20
CA TYR A 151 -26.93 -24.75 1.78
C TYR A 151 -26.07 -26.02 1.59
N ASP A 152 -26.58 -26.96 0.81
CA ASP A 152 -25.99 -28.28 0.57
C ASP A 152 -25.64 -28.52 -0.91
N GLY A 153 -25.84 -27.52 -1.79
CA GLY A 153 -25.62 -27.65 -3.22
C GLY A 153 -26.74 -28.38 -3.97
N SER A 154 -27.84 -28.73 -3.29
CA SER A 154 -29.01 -29.34 -3.95
C SER A 154 -29.63 -28.41 -5.00
N PRO A 155 -30.30 -28.96 -6.04
CA PRO A 155 -30.97 -28.14 -7.05
C PRO A 155 -31.96 -27.13 -6.46
N GLU A 156 -32.65 -27.50 -5.38
CA GLU A 156 -33.60 -26.63 -4.66
C GLU A 156 -32.90 -25.43 -4.01
N MET A 157 -31.74 -25.65 -3.38
CA MET A 157 -30.96 -24.58 -2.77
C MET A 157 -30.26 -23.70 -3.80
N ILE A 158 -29.83 -24.26 -4.93
CA ILE A 158 -29.29 -23.52 -6.06
C ILE A 158 -30.34 -22.57 -6.65
N GLU A 159 -31.58 -23.06 -6.86
CA GLU A 159 -32.68 -22.25 -7.38
C GLU A 159 -32.99 -21.07 -6.46
N ARG A 160 -32.85 -21.25 -5.15
CA ARG A 160 -33.08 -20.19 -4.15
C ARG A 160 -32.03 -19.08 -4.15
N VAL A 161 -30.81 -19.35 -4.62
CA VAL A 161 -29.69 -18.39 -4.65
C VAL A 161 -29.63 -17.63 -5.99
N LYS A 162 -30.37 -18.08 -6.99
CA LYS A 162 -30.48 -17.46 -8.31
C LYS A 162 -31.40 -16.25 -8.32
#